data_AF-A0A0J1GMR4-F1
#
_entry.id   AF-A0A0J1GMR4-F1
#
_cell.length_a   1.000
_cell.length_b   1.000
_cell.length_c   1.000
_cell.angle_alpha   90.00
_cell.angle_beta   90.00
_cell.angle_gamma   90.00
#
_symmetry.space_group_name_H-M   'P 1'
#
loop_
_entity.id
_entity.type
_entity.pdbx_description
1 polymer ?
#
loop_
_entity_poly.entity_id
_entity_poly.type
_entity_poly.pdbx_seq_one_letter_code
_entity_poly.pdbx_strand_id
1 'polypeptide(L)' 'MVASERTIKMVKHTCQYDEKREQSRHLVGQALEKHQEDADANEMEVNALIKQAKELLREGATCMRKQGYLTREKRS' A
#
# COMPACT_ATOMS: atom_id res chain seq x y z
N MET A 1 6.54 25.42 -3.26
CA MET A 1 7.56 24.61 -3.99
C MET A 1 6.96 23.25 -4.30
N VAL A 2 7.03 22.82 -5.55
CA VAL A 2 6.80 21.40 -5.92
C VAL A 2 8.12 20.66 -5.68
N ALA A 3 8.05 19.53 -5.00
CA ALA A 3 9.24 18.70 -4.76
C ALA A 3 9.87 18.24 -6.07
N SER A 4 11.20 18.23 -6.14
CA SER A 4 11.89 17.63 -7.30
C SER A 4 11.58 16.14 -7.37
N GLU A 5 11.58 15.58 -8.57
CA GLU A 5 11.36 14.14 -8.79
C GLU A 5 12.37 13.28 -8.00
N ARG A 6 13.62 13.74 -7.90
CA ARG A 6 14.68 13.10 -7.10
C ARG A 6 14.32 13.06 -5.62
N THR A 7 13.77 14.14 -5.09
CA THR A 7 13.33 14.22 -3.70
C THR A 7 12.16 13.26 -3.44
N ILE A 8 11.19 13.19 -4.36
CA ILE A 8 10.05 12.26 -4.24
C ILE A 8 10.54 10.80 -4.26
N LYS A 9 11.46 10.44 -5.17
CA LYS A 9 12.07 9.10 -5.23
C LYS A 9 12.80 8.73 -3.94
N MET A 10 13.58 9.66 -3.39
CA MET A 10 14.28 9.45 -2.12
C MET A 10 13.30 9.19 -0.97
N VAL A 11 12.24 9.99 -0.86
CA VAL A 11 11.24 9.84 0.21
C VAL A 11 10.47 8.53 0.05
N LYS A 12 10.10 8.15 -1.18
CA LYS A 12 9.49 6.84 -1.47
C LYS A 12 10.37 5.70 -1.01
N HIS A 13 11.67 5.77 -1.26
CA HIS A 13 12.64 4.77 -0.81
C HIS A 13 12.73 4.73 0.72
N THR A 14 12.90 5.88 1.38
CA THR A 14 12.94 5.97 2.86
C THR A 14 11.66 5.43 3.51
N CYS A 15 10.51 5.67 2.90
CA CYS A 15 9.23 5.20 3.39
C CYS A 15 8.87 3.78 2.94
N GLN A 16 9.73 3.13 2.16
CA GLN A 16 9.47 1.83 1.51
C GLN A 16 8.11 1.81 0.80
N TYR A 17 7.72 2.94 0.21
CA TYR A 17 6.35 3.16 -0.25
C TYR A 17 5.96 2.17 -1.36
N ASP A 18 6.86 1.98 -2.33
CA ASP A 18 6.61 1.09 -3.47
C ASP A 18 6.67 -0.39 -3.03
N GLU A 19 7.56 -0.77 -2.10
CA GLU A 19 7.63 -2.11 -1.50
C GLU A 19 6.35 -2.45 -0.73
N LYS A 20 5.88 -1.56 0.15
CA LYS A 20 4.62 -1.75 0.90
C LYS A 20 3.40 -1.82 -0.01
N ARG A 21 3.42 -1.06 -1.11
CA ARG A 21 2.37 -1.12 -2.13
C ARG A 21 2.39 -2.46 -2.87
N GLU A 22 3.56 -3.00 -3.17
CA GLU A 22 3.70 -4.32 -3.78
C GLU A 22 3.25 -5.45 -2.86
N GLN A 23 3.69 -5.45 -1.61
CA GLN A 23 3.24 -6.40 -0.58
C GLN A 23 1.72 -6.35 -0.39
N SER A 24 1.15 -5.14 -0.35
CA SER A 24 -0.31 -4.96 -0.29
C SER A 24 -1.03 -5.62 -1.48
N ARG A 25 -0.52 -5.46 -2.71
CA ARG A 25 -1.09 -6.13 -3.89
C ARG A 25 -1.00 -7.65 -3.77
N HIS A 26 0.12 -8.18 -3.30
CA HIS A 26 0.30 -9.62 -3.11
C HIS A 26 -0.71 -10.18 -2.12
N LEU A 27 -0.89 -9.53 -0.96
CA LEU A 27 -1.87 -9.94 0.05
C LEU A 27 -3.31 -9.90 -0.48
N VAL A 28 -3.66 -8.91 -1.30
CA VAL A 28 -4.97 -8.85 -1.97
C VAL A 28 -5.11 -9.99 -2.98
N GLY A 29 -4.07 -10.31 -3.75
CA GLY A 29 -4.05 -11.45 -4.66
C GLY A 29 -4.34 -12.76 -3.93
N GLN A 30 -3.63 -13.02 -2.83
CA GLN A 30 -3.85 -14.20 -1.99
C GLN A 30 -5.26 -14.25 -1.38
N ALA A 31 -5.82 -13.10 -1.00
CA ALA A 31 -7.19 -13.03 -0.49
C ALA A 31 -8.22 -13.38 -1.57
N LEU A 32 -7.98 -12.96 -2.82
CA LEU A 32 -8.84 -13.29 -3.95
C LEU A 32 -8.75 -14.76 -4.36
N GLU A 33 -7.54 -15.31 -4.42
CA GLU A 33 -7.30 -16.73 -4.70
C GLU A 33 -8.01 -17.60 -3.67
N LYS A 34 -7.81 -17.32 -2.37
CA LYS A 34 -8.51 -18.03 -1.28
C LYS A 34 -10.02 -17.95 -1.39
N HIS A 35 -10.58 -16.77 -1.69
CA HIS A 35 -12.03 -16.62 -1.85
C HIS A 35 -12.58 -17.35 -3.08
N GLN A 36 -11.77 -17.61 -4.11
CA GLN A 36 -12.20 -18.30 -5.34
C GLN A 36 -12.05 -19.82 -5.24
N GLU A 37 -11.00 -20.31 -4.60
CA GLU A 37 -10.70 -21.75 -4.52
C GLU A 37 -11.51 -22.47 -3.44
N ASP A 38 -11.91 -21.75 -2.39
CA ASP A 38 -12.51 -22.35 -1.22
C ASP A 38 -13.95 -21.81 -1.06
N ALA A 39 -14.95 -22.65 -1.37
CA ALA A 39 -16.36 -22.27 -1.20
C ALA A 39 -16.70 -21.97 0.28
N ASP A 40 -15.89 -22.49 1.20
CA ASP A 40 -15.91 -22.24 2.64
C ASP A 40 -14.72 -21.37 3.09
N ALA A 41 -14.12 -20.58 2.17
CA ALA A 41 -13.01 -19.68 2.46
C ALA A 41 -13.26 -18.97 3.78
N ASN A 42 -12.41 -19.27 4.77
CA ASN A 42 -12.58 -18.73 6.11
C ASN A 42 -12.57 -17.19 6.02
N GLU A 43 -13.75 -16.58 6.09
CA GLU A 43 -13.97 -15.15 5.86
C GLU A 43 -13.05 -14.31 6.76
N MET A 44 -12.73 -14.86 7.93
CA MET A 44 -11.78 -14.29 8.88
C MET A 44 -10.35 -14.17 8.32
N GLU A 45 -9.86 -15.17 7.59
CA GLU A 45 -8.53 -15.14 6.97
C GLU A 45 -8.46 -14.18 5.78
N VAL A 46 -9.48 -14.20 4.92
CA VAL A 46 -9.60 -13.26 3.79
C VAL A 46 -9.64 -11.82 4.32
N ASN A 47 -10.44 -11.56 5.36
CA ASN A 47 -10.51 -10.26 6.01
C ASN A 47 -9.20 -9.86 6.69
N ALA A 48 -8.46 -10.81 7.29
CA ALA A 48 -7.15 -10.54 7.88
C ALA A 48 -6.13 -10.11 6.81
N LEU A 49 -6.06 -10.80 5.67
CA LEU A 49 -5.19 -10.44 4.54
C LEU A 49 -5.52 -9.05 3.99
N ILE A 50 -6.81 -8.75 3.78
CA ILE A 50 -7.26 -7.43 3.33
C ILE A 50 -6.91 -6.35 4.35
N LYS A 51 -7.04 -6.63 5.66
CA LYS A 51 -6.69 -5.68 6.72
C LYS A 51 -5.19 -5.36 6.70
N GLN A 52 -4.33 -6.39 6.63
CA GLN A 52 -2.88 -6.21 6.54
C GLN A 52 -2.48 -5.42 5.27
N ALA A 53 -3.10 -5.73 4.13
CA ALA A 53 -2.87 -5.00 2.89
C ALA A 53 -3.20 -3.50 3.02
N LYS A 54 -4.29 -3.16 3.72
CA LYS A 54 -4.69 -1.77 3.99
C LYS A 54 -3.74 -1.08 4.96
N GLU A 55 -3.25 -1.78 5.97
CA GLU A 55 -2.28 -1.24 6.95
C GLU A 55 -0.96 -0.87 6.28
N LEU A 56 -0.41 -1.72 5.42
CA LEU A 56 0.81 -1.43 4.65
C LEU A 56 0.68 -0.16 3.80
N LEU A 57 -0.46 0.00 3.10
CA LEU A 57 -0.73 1.22 2.32
C LEU A 57 -0.84 2.46 3.21
N ARG A 58 -1.49 2.34 4.37
CA ARG A 58 -1.62 3.43 5.34
C ARG A 58 -0.27 3.83 5.90
N GLU A 59 0.59 2.88 6.25
CA GLU A 59 1.92 3.15 6.76
C GLU A 59 2.79 3.89 5.74
N GLY A 60 2.86 3.37 4.51
CA GLY A 60 3.60 4.01 3.43
C GLY A 60 3.09 5.42 3.17
N ALA A 61 1.77 5.60 3.05
CA ALA A 61 1.16 6.91 2.82
C ALA A 61 1.35 7.87 4.00
N THR A 62 1.33 7.38 5.24
CA THR A 62 1.55 8.18 6.45
C THR A 62 2.99 8.64 6.55
N CYS A 63 3.95 7.78 6.23
CA CYS A 63 5.36 8.16 6.18
C CYS A 63 5.59 9.25 5.13
N MET A 64 5.09 9.06 3.90
CA MET A 64 5.17 10.05 2.82
C MET A 64 4.54 11.41 3.24
N ARG A 65 3.38 11.36 3.90
CA ARG A 65 2.70 12.56 4.44
C ARG A 65 3.52 13.27 5.53
N LYS A 66 4.11 12.54 6.48
CA LYS A 66 4.97 13.12 7.53
C LYS A 66 6.18 13.84 6.94
N GLN A 67 6.67 13.35 5.81
CA GLN A 67 7.77 13.96 5.08
C GLN A 67 7.31 15.17 4.24
N GLY A 68 6.00 15.46 4.16
CA GLY A 68 5.44 16.58 3.39
C GLY A 68 5.11 16.24 1.93
N TYR A 69 5.18 14.97 1.54
CA TYR A 69 4.94 14.51 0.18
C TYR A 69 3.61 13.76 0.14
N LEU A 70 2.52 14.45 -0.16
CA LEU A 70 1.30 13.78 -0.59
C LEU A 70 1.55 13.21 -1.99
N THR A 71 1.25 11.94 -2.19
CA THR A 71 1.19 11.29 -3.53
C THR A 71 0.13 11.89 -4.45
N ARG A 72 -0.46 13.02 -4.06
CA ARG A 72 -1.32 13.80 -4.94
C ARG A 72 -0.41 14.72 -5.74
N GLU A 73 -0.09 14.28 -6.95
CA GLU A 73 0.01 15.21 -8.07
C GLU A 73 -1.13 16.22 -7.89
N LYS A 74 -0.80 17.47 -7.55
CA LYS A 74 -1.72 18.56 -7.81
C LYS A 74 -1.84 18.59 -9.32
N ARG A 75 -2.80 17.83 -9.87
CA ARG A 75 -3.31 18.11 -11.20
C ARG A 75 -3.90 19.52 -11.11
N SER A 76 -3.19 20.43 -11.78
CA SER A 76 -3.60 21.77 -12.14
C SER A 76 -4.99 21.76 -12.78
#